data_AF-A0A0M9G3Z6-F1
#
_entry.id   AF-A0A0M9G3Z6-F1
#
_cell.length_a   1.000
_cell.length_b   1.000
_cell.length_c   1.000
_cell.angle_alpha   90.00
_cell.angle_beta   90.00
_cell.angle_gamma   90.00
#
_symmetry.space_group_name_H-M   'P 1'
#
loop_
_entity.id
_entity.type
_entity.pdbx_description
1 polymer ?
#
loop_
_entity_poly.entity_id
_entity_poly.type
_entity_poly.pdbx_seq_one_letter_code
_entity_poly.pdbx_strand_id
1 'polypeptide(L)'
;MFWDGLEAVPPHLSALRSQVNEVAADMYEPTTWEQRTSLLRGFQSFCLEAGLPLNLDAVPVFLESKELKYSTKVQYGTTLKSLLTREIAVVDAYLAGCRKREAKEEVRQAAPITPADMRALVEGAPSWADATVMQLAWMTASRWGEVKDLRGENLLPQPDGSVILDWAAIPKTAKINPYRAHRYVKLQGPMAQELRKLKAQVGESGKLTGLTTTQIAQRLRERGYSAHSIKRGALQSAAQLAQEHALPPRSVVALAKHADPLDIPTTTVRYMGPKTTELTNSHVLPGLLDRLVFRK
;
A
#
# COMPACT_ATOMS: atom_id res chain seq x y z
N MET A 1 -24.07 -6.33 -24.98
CA MET A 1 -23.03 -7.34 -24.72
C MET A 1 -21.85 -6.88 -25.56
N PHE A 2 -20.80 -6.31 -24.94
CA PHE A 2 -19.70 -5.63 -25.66
C PHE A 2 -18.50 -6.56 -25.93
N TRP A 3 -18.61 -7.84 -25.61
CA TRP A 3 -17.47 -8.75 -25.47
C TRP A 3 -17.60 -9.96 -26.40
N ASP A 4 -17.78 -9.69 -27.69
CA ASP A 4 -17.80 -10.72 -28.75
C ASP A 4 -16.37 -11.20 -29.10
N GLY A 5 -15.34 -10.51 -28.62
CA GLY A 5 -13.92 -10.89 -28.82
C GLY A 5 -13.47 -12.20 -28.17
N LEU A 6 -14.35 -12.89 -27.43
CA LEU A 6 -14.10 -14.22 -26.82
C LEU A 6 -14.89 -15.36 -27.49
N GLU A 7 -15.48 -15.12 -28.67
CA GLU A 7 -16.25 -16.14 -29.39
C GLU A 7 -15.44 -17.39 -29.77
N ALA A 8 -14.12 -17.28 -29.90
CA ALA A 8 -13.22 -18.38 -30.26
C ALA A 8 -12.69 -19.22 -29.07
N VAL A 9 -13.23 -19.05 -27.86
CA VAL A 9 -12.77 -19.81 -26.68
C VAL A 9 -13.24 -21.27 -26.76
N PRO A 10 -12.34 -22.27 -26.62
CA PRO A 10 -12.70 -23.68 -26.64
C PRO A 10 -13.82 -24.04 -25.63
N PRO A 11 -14.73 -24.98 -25.95
CA PRO A 11 -15.88 -25.30 -25.08
C PRO A 11 -15.51 -25.67 -23.64
N HIS A 12 -14.36 -26.32 -23.43
CA HIS A 12 -13.87 -26.70 -22.10
C HIS A 12 -13.45 -25.52 -21.23
N LEU A 13 -13.30 -24.31 -21.79
CA LEU A 13 -12.98 -23.07 -21.08
C LEU A 13 -14.18 -22.11 -21.01
N SER A 14 -15.38 -22.55 -21.42
CA SER A 14 -16.60 -21.74 -21.39
C SER A 14 -16.94 -21.20 -19.99
N ALA A 15 -16.70 -21.98 -18.94
CA ALA A 15 -16.88 -21.55 -17.55
C ALA A 15 -15.96 -20.36 -17.19
N LEU A 16 -14.69 -20.39 -17.63
CA LEU A 16 -13.75 -19.29 -17.41
C LEU A 16 -14.14 -18.05 -18.22
N ARG A 17 -14.64 -18.23 -19.45
CA ARG A 17 -15.18 -17.12 -20.26
C ARG A 17 -16.32 -16.41 -19.54
N SER A 18 -17.28 -17.16 -19.00
CA SER A 18 -18.39 -16.57 -18.22
C SER A 18 -17.87 -15.79 -17.01
N GLN A 19 -16.92 -16.36 -16.28
CA GLN A 19 -16.32 -15.70 -15.12
C GLN A 19 -15.57 -14.41 -15.50
N VAL A 20 -14.83 -14.40 -16.62
CA VAL A 20 -14.16 -13.20 -17.14
C VAL A 20 -15.17 -12.10 -17.46
N ASN A 21 -16.28 -12.45 -18.10
CA ASN A 21 -17.34 -11.50 -18.43
C ASN A 21 -18.03 -10.94 -17.18
N GLU A 22 -18.29 -11.77 -16.17
CA GLU A 22 -18.84 -11.32 -14.89
C GLU A 22 -17.89 -10.35 -14.17
N VAL A 23 -16.59 -10.67 -14.14
CA VAL A 23 -15.59 -9.76 -13.53
C VAL A 23 -15.49 -8.47 -14.34
N ALA A 24 -15.41 -8.54 -15.67
CA ALA A 24 -15.33 -7.35 -16.52
C ALA A 24 -16.58 -6.47 -16.40
N ALA A 25 -17.76 -7.05 -16.17
CA ALA A 25 -18.99 -6.31 -15.91
C ALA A 25 -18.89 -5.46 -14.62
N ASP A 26 -18.13 -5.89 -13.62
CA ASP A 26 -17.94 -5.11 -12.39
C ASP A 26 -17.17 -3.81 -12.60
N MET A 27 -16.54 -3.59 -13.76
CA MET A 27 -15.87 -2.32 -14.09
C MET A 27 -16.77 -1.10 -13.87
N TYR A 28 -18.09 -1.23 -14.04
CA TYR A 28 -19.07 -0.18 -13.76
C TYR A 28 -20.06 -0.59 -12.67
N GLU A 29 -20.72 0.39 -12.05
CA GLU A 29 -21.89 0.12 -11.22
C GLU A 29 -23.07 -0.36 -12.09
N PRO A 30 -23.96 -1.24 -11.58
CA PRO A 30 -25.12 -1.72 -12.33
C PRO A 30 -25.97 -0.57 -12.92
N THR A 31 -26.20 0.48 -12.14
CA THR A 31 -26.94 1.68 -12.58
C THR A 31 -26.25 2.42 -13.73
N THR A 32 -24.92 2.42 -13.74
CA THR A 32 -24.13 3.00 -14.83
C THR A 32 -24.24 2.15 -16.10
N TRP A 33 -24.26 0.82 -15.96
CA TRP A 33 -24.50 -0.10 -17.08
C TRP A 33 -25.89 0.07 -17.68
N GLU A 34 -26.91 0.12 -16.85
CA GLU A 34 -28.30 0.30 -17.28
C GLU A 34 -28.47 1.61 -18.04
N GLN A 35 -27.94 2.72 -17.49
CA GLN A 35 -28.00 4.02 -18.13
C GLN A 35 -27.32 4.02 -19.50
N ARG A 36 -26.09 3.49 -19.58
CA ARG A 36 -25.31 3.43 -20.84
C ARG A 36 -25.98 2.55 -21.88
N THR A 37 -26.48 1.39 -21.47
CA THR A 37 -27.13 0.42 -22.36
C THR A 37 -28.48 0.93 -22.84
N SER A 38 -29.24 1.62 -21.99
CA SER A 38 -30.49 2.28 -22.37
C SER A 38 -30.24 3.38 -23.40
N LEU A 39 -29.25 4.25 -23.14
CA LEU A 39 -28.89 5.34 -24.05
C LEU A 39 -28.40 4.83 -25.41
N LEU A 40 -27.53 3.82 -25.43
CA LEU A 40 -27.03 3.24 -26.68
C LEU A 40 -28.15 2.57 -27.48
N ARG A 41 -29.04 1.82 -26.83
CA ARG A 41 -30.22 1.22 -27.51
C ARG A 41 -31.10 2.30 -28.13
N GLY A 42 -31.41 3.36 -27.39
CA GLY A 42 -32.18 4.48 -27.92
C GLY A 42 -31.51 5.15 -29.11
N PHE A 43 -30.18 5.29 -29.08
CA PHE A 43 -29.40 5.83 -30.20
C PHE A 43 -29.39 4.91 -31.42
N GLN A 44 -29.23 3.60 -31.22
CA GLN A 44 -29.28 2.60 -32.28
C GLN A 44 -30.64 2.56 -32.98
N SER A 45 -31.73 2.55 -32.21
CA SER A 45 -33.08 2.60 -32.76
C SER A 45 -33.31 3.86 -33.58
N PHE A 46 -32.91 5.03 -33.08
CA PHE A 46 -32.99 6.29 -33.82
C PHE A 46 -32.21 6.24 -35.14
N CYS A 47 -30.96 5.76 -35.13
CA CYS A 47 -30.16 5.69 -36.34
C CYS A 47 -30.80 4.76 -37.38
N LEU A 48 -31.35 3.62 -36.94
CA LEU A 48 -32.03 2.66 -37.80
C LEU A 48 -33.28 3.28 -38.43
N GLU A 49 -34.13 3.94 -37.64
CA GLU A 49 -35.36 4.59 -38.11
C GLU A 49 -35.10 5.77 -39.05
N ALA A 50 -34.03 6.54 -38.78
CA ALA A 50 -33.65 7.71 -39.56
C ALA A 50 -32.77 7.38 -40.78
N GLY A 51 -32.36 6.12 -40.97
CA GLY A 51 -31.43 5.71 -42.04
C GLY A 51 -30.03 6.30 -41.89
N LEU A 52 -29.59 6.59 -40.66
CA LEU A 52 -28.29 7.19 -40.35
C LEU A 52 -27.26 6.12 -39.95
N PRO A 53 -25.96 6.35 -40.23
CA PRO A 53 -24.89 5.47 -39.77
C PRO A 53 -24.76 5.49 -38.24
N LEU A 54 -24.47 4.35 -37.63
CA LEU A 54 -24.19 4.23 -36.19
C LEU A 54 -22.75 4.70 -35.89
N ASN A 55 -22.51 6.01 -35.93
CA ASN A 55 -21.21 6.61 -35.69
C ASN A 55 -21.32 7.92 -34.88
N LEU A 56 -20.19 8.59 -34.63
CA LEU A 56 -20.17 9.83 -33.86
C LEU A 56 -20.90 11.00 -34.54
N ASP A 57 -20.95 11.02 -35.87
CA ASP A 57 -21.54 12.13 -36.62
C ASP A 57 -23.07 12.18 -36.46
N ALA A 58 -23.71 11.04 -36.21
CA ALA A 58 -25.14 10.96 -35.92
C ALA A 58 -25.50 11.38 -34.48
N VAL A 59 -24.52 11.49 -33.56
CA VAL A 59 -24.78 11.79 -32.14
C VAL A 59 -25.41 13.18 -31.93
N PRO A 60 -24.90 14.28 -32.51
CA PRO A 60 -25.54 15.60 -32.36
C PRO A 60 -26.99 15.60 -32.86
N VAL A 61 -27.27 14.93 -33.99
CA VAL A 61 -28.62 14.84 -34.57
C VAL A 61 -29.58 14.11 -33.62
N PHE A 62 -29.14 13.00 -33.01
CA PHE A 62 -29.91 12.28 -31.99
C PHE A 62 -30.16 13.11 -30.71
N LEU A 63 -29.20 13.95 -30.31
CA LEU A 63 -29.37 14.80 -29.13
C LEU A 63 -30.33 15.96 -29.39
N GLU A 64 -30.34 16.51 -30.60
CA GLU A 64 -31.30 17.54 -31.02
C GLU A 64 -32.70 16.97 -31.31
N SER A 65 -32.81 15.69 -31.67
CA SER A 65 -34.12 15.03 -31.84
C SER A 65 -34.87 14.79 -30.53
N LYS A 66 -34.29 15.14 -29.37
CA LYS A 66 -34.89 14.94 -28.05
C LYS A 66 -35.01 16.28 -27.31
N GLU A 67 -36.12 16.47 -26.61
CA GLU A 67 -36.31 17.60 -25.69
C GLU A 67 -35.51 17.40 -24.40
N LEU A 68 -34.19 17.64 -24.47
CA LEU A 68 -33.26 17.47 -23.36
C LEU A 68 -32.66 18.82 -22.93
N LYS A 69 -32.42 18.97 -21.62
CA LYS A 69 -31.62 20.08 -21.09
C LYS A 69 -30.17 19.97 -21.60
N TYR A 70 -29.49 21.09 -21.78
CA TYR A 70 -28.10 21.12 -22.25
C TYR A 70 -27.14 20.28 -21.40
N SER A 71 -27.30 20.26 -20.07
CA SER A 71 -26.50 19.41 -19.19
C SER A 71 -26.68 17.92 -19.49
N THR A 72 -27.91 17.48 -19.76
CA THR A 72 -28.21 16.11 -20.18
C THR A 72 -27.65 15.81 -21.57
N LYS A 73 -27.71 16.76 -22.51
CA LYS A 73 -27.09 16.62 -23.84
C LYS A 73 -25.57 16.42 -23.73
N VAL A 74 -24.89 17.19 -22.86
CA VAL A 74 -23.44 17.03 -22.60
C VAL A 74 -23.15 15.65 -22.01
N GLN A 75 -23.93 15.21 -21.02
CA GLN A 75 -23.76 13.89 -20.40
C GLN A 75 -23.96 12.76 -21.42
N TYR A 76 -25.05 12.80 -22.18
CA TYR A 76 -25.38 11.78 -23.18
C TYR A 76 -24.37 11.78 -24.32
N GLY A 77 -23.99 12.95 -24.84
CA GLY A 77 -22.97 13.08 -25.88
C GLY A 77 -21.61 12.54 -25.44
N THR A 78 -21.16 12.86 -24.23
CA THR A 78 -19.91 12.33 -23.66
C THR A 78 -19.99 10.80 -23.50
N THR A 79 -21.14 10.29 -23.08
CA THR A 79 -21.38 8.86 -22.88
C THR A 79 -21.37 8.11 -24.20
N LEU A 80 -22.14 8.55 -25.20
CA LEU A 80 -22.17 7.97 -26.54
C LEU A 80 -20.82 8.06 -27.22
N LYS A 81 -20.12 9.21 -27.11
CA LYS A 81 -18.74 9.33 -27.57
C LYS A 81 -17.86 8.25 -26.95
N SER A 82 -17.90 8.09 -25.63
CA SER A 82 -17.11 7.06 -24.94
C SER A 82 -17.47 5.63 -25.33
N LEU A 83 -18.71 5.35 -25.74
CA LEU A 83 -19.16 4.02 -26.14
C LEU A 83 -18.80 3.72 -27.60
N LEU A 84 -18.80 4.73 -28.47
CA LEU A 84 -18.58 4.60 -29.91
C LEU A 84 -17.10 4.73 -30.29
N THR A 85 -16.27 5.40 -29.48
CA THR A 85 -14.82 5.54 -29.78
C THR A 85 -13.93 4.57 -29.04
N ARG A 86 -14.41 3.98 -27.94
CA ARG A 86 -13.54 3.26 -27.01
C ARG A 86 -13.64 1.77 -27.27
N GLU A 87 -12.68 1.26 -28.02
CA GLU A 87 -12.31 -0.15 -27.92
C GLU A 87 -11.67 -0.35 -26.54
N ILE A 88 -12.47 -0.74 -25.56
CA ILE A 88 -11.91 -1.22 -24.29
C ILE A 88 -11.41 -2.63 -24.58
N ALA A 89 -10.12 -2.91 -24.36
CA ALA A 89 -9.64 -4.28 -24.46
C ALA A 89 -10.27 -5.12 -23.33
N VAL A 90 -10.65 -6.37 -23.63
CA VAL A 90 -11.26 -7.30 -22.65
C VAL A 90 -10.41 -7.39 -21.37
N VAL A 91 -9.08 -7.40 -21.52
CA VAL A 91 -8.14 -7.44 -20.40
C VAL A 91 -8.23 -6.20 -19.50
N ASP A 92 -8.44 -5.01 -20.06
CA ASP A 92 -8.52 -3.77 -19.27
C ASP A 92 -9.81 -3.73 -18.46
N ALA A 93 -10.92 -4.16 -19.05
CA ALA A 93 -12.20 -4.28 -18.35
C ALA A 93 -12.14 -5.34 -17.24
N TYR A 94 -11.53 -6.49 -17.53
CA TYR A 94 -11.28 -7.53 -16.53
C TYR A 94 -10.43 -7.01 -15.36
N LEU A 95 -9.30 -6.34 -15.63
CA LEU A 95 -8.43 -5.78 -14.60
C LEU A 95 -9.10 -4.64 -13.79
N ALA A 96 -9.98 -3.84 -14.42
CA ALA A 96 -10.78 -2.84 -13.71
C ALA A 96 -11.79 -3.51 -12.76
N GLY A 97 -12.46 -4.57 -13.22
CA GLY A 97 -13.33 -5.41 -12.41
C GLY A 97 -12.61 -6.06 -11.22
N CYS A 98 -11.43 -6.66 -11.47
CA CYS A 98 -10.58 -7.23 -10.42
C CYS A 98 -10.24 -6.20 -9.34
N ARG A 99 -9.83 -4.99 -9.71
CA ARG A 99 -9.51 -3.92 -8.75
C ARG A 99 -10.71 -3.52 -7.90
N LYS A 100 -11.91 -3.51 -8.48
CA LYS A 100 -13.13 -3.20 -7.74
C LYS A 100 -13.53 -4.32 -6.78
N ARG A 101 -13.33 -5.59 -7.17
CA ARG A 101 -13.52 -6.74 -6.28
C ARG A 101 -12.49 -6.74 -5.15
N GLU A 102 -11.22 -6.50 -5.46
CA GLU A 102 -10.13 -6.35 -4.47
C GLU A 102 -10.46 -5.26 -3.44
N ALA A 103 -11.01 -4.13 -3.86
CA ALA A 103 -11.42 -3.05 -2.95
C ALA A 103 -12.54 -3.46 -1.97
N LYS A 104 -13.31 -4.51 -2.28
CA LYS A 104 -14.36 -5.07 -1.42
C LYS A 104 -13.86 -6.21 -0.54
N GLU A 105 -12.71 -6.81 -0.87
CA GLU A 105 -12.11 -7.85 -0.05
C GLU A 105 -11.48 -7.24 1.21
N GLU A 106 -11.64 -7.93 2.35
CA GLU A 106 -10.89 -7.56 3.54
C GLU A 106 -9.40 -7.63 3.23
N VAL A 107 -8.72 -6.52 3.47
CA VAL A 107 -7.29 -6.40 3.25
C VAL A 107 -6.56 -7.39 4.18
N ARG A 108 -6.23 -8.58 3.67
CA ARG A 108 -5.46 -9.61 4.39
C ARG A 108 -4.06 -9.08 4.68
N GLN A 109 -3.86 -8.53 5.87
CA GLN A 109 -2.56 -8.09 6.34
C GLN A 109 -1.97 -9.11 7.29
N ALA A 110 -0.65 -9.25 7.23
CA ALA A 110 0.10 -10.05 8.19
C ALA A 110 -0.24 -9.64 9.63
N ALA A 111 -0.69 -10.57 10.46
CA ALA A 111 -0.93 -10.30 11.88
C ALA A 111 0.33 -9.70 12.53
N PRO A 112 0.22 -8.64 13.35
CA PRO A 112 1.37 -8.07 14.05
C PRO A 112 1.94 -9.09 15.03
N ILE A 113 3.27 -9.24 15.06
CA ILE A 113 3.90 -10.04 16.12
C ILE A 113 3.77 -9.30 17.45
N THR A 114 3.48 -10.01 18.54
CA THR A 114 3.39 -9.39 19.86
C THR A 114 4.78 -9.13 20.45
N PRO A 115 4.94 -8.20 21.40
CA PRO A 115 6.20 -8.02 22.12
C PRO A 115 6.70 -9.28 22.83
N ALA A 116 5.78 -10.10 23.34
CA ALA A 116 6.10 -11.36 24.01
C ALA A 116 6.66 -12.39 23.01
N ASP A 117 6.00 -12.55 21.87
CA ASP A 117 6.46 -13.46 20.81
C ASP A 117 7.78 -13.00 20.18
N MET A 118 7.96 -11.69 20.03
CA MET A 118 9.23 -11.13 19.56
C MET A 118 10.35 -11.43 20.56
N ARG A 119 10.10 -11.29 21.87
CA ARG A 119 11.08 -11.64 22.91
C ARG A 119 11.44 -13.11 22.86
N ALA A 120 10.45 -14.00 22.80
CA ALA A 120 10.68 -15.43 22.64
C ALA A 120 11.43 -15.79 21.34
N LEU A 121 11.33 -14.96 20.29
CA LEU A 121 12.05 -15.17 19.03
C LEU A 121 13.54 -14.84 19.19
N VAL A 122 13.82 -13.74 19.89
CA VAL A 122 15.16 -13.25 20.23
C VAL A 122 15.86 -14.21 21.19
N GLU A 123 15.17 -14.69 22.23
CA GLU A 123 15.71 -15.65 23.20
C GLU A 123 16.05 -16.99 22.55
N GLY A 124 15.27 -17.42 21.55
CA GLY A 124 15.52 -18.63 20.78
C GLY A 124 16.49 -18.45 19.60
N ALA A 125 17.15 -17.30 19.46
CA ALA A 125 18.06 -17.06 18.34
C ALA A 125 19.28 -18.00 18.41
N PRO A 126 19.85 -18.44 17.27
CA PRO A 126 20.96 -19.39 17.26
C PRO A 126 22.24 -18.86 17.90
N SER A 127 22.40 -17.54 17.93
CA SER A 127 23.56 -16.86 18.47
C SER A 127 23.17 -15.53 19.09
N TRP A 128 24.04 -15.03 19.96
CA TRP A 128 23.92 -13.68 20.51
C TRP A 128 23.86 -12.61 19.40
N ALA A 129 24.70 -12.73 18.36
CA ALA A 129 24.70 -11.80 17.23
C ALA A 129 23.34 -11.77 16.51
N ASP A 130 22.76 -12.95 16.25
CA ASP A 130 21.45 -13.07 15.63
C ASP A 130 20.34 -12.49 16.53
N ALA A 131 20.42 -12.70 17.85
CA ALA A 131 19.51 -12.11 18.82
C ALA A 131 19.57 -10.56 18.76
N THR A 132 20.78 -9.99 18.78
CA THR A 132 21.01 -8.54 18.68
C THR A 132 20.43 -7.98 17.38
N VAL A 133 20.60 -8.67 16.26
CA VAL A 133 20.08 -8.23 14.96
C VAL A 133 18.55 -8.36 14.87
N MET A 134 17.95 -9.39 15.47
CA MET A 134 16.49 -9.48 15.60
C MET A 134 15.92 -8.34 16.44
N GLN A 135 16.55 -8.01 17.58
CA GLN A 135 16.15 -6.87 18.40
C GLN A 135 16.31 -5.56 17.63
N LEU A 136 17.39 -5.39 16.86
CA LEU A 136 17.59 -4.23 15.99
C LEU A 136 16.44 -4.08 14.97
N ALA A 137 16.04 -5.18 14.33
CA ALA A 137 14.93 -5.17 13.38
C ALA A 137 13.62 -4.69 14.03
N TRP A 138 13.34 -5.14 15.26
CA TRP A 138 12.20 -4.71 16.05
C TRP A 138 12.28 -3.23 16.43
N MET A 139 13.38 -2.79 17.06
CA MET A 139 13.54 -1.42 17.55
C MET A 139 13.46 -0.38 16.43
N THR A 140 13.90 -0.74 15.22
CA THR A 140 13.94 0.17 14.07
C THR A 140 12.75 0.02 13.13
N ALA A 141 11.76 -0.82 13.50
CA ALA A 141 10.63 -1.21 12.66
C ALA A 141 11.05 -1.59 11.22
N SER A 142 12.17 -2.28 11.09
CA SER A 142 12.79 -2.58 9.81
C SER A 142 12.34 -3.93 9.27
N ARG A 143 12.34 -4.07 7.95
CA ARG A 143 12.09 -5.37 7.33
C ARG A 143 13.32 -6.24 7.49
N TRP A 144 13.14 -7.55 7.67
CA TRP A 144 14.27 -8.47 7.75
C TRP A 144 15.19 -8.39 6.53
N GLY A 145 14.61 -8.23 5.32
CA GLY A 145 15.39 -8.04 4.09
C GLY A 145 16.25 -6.78 4.07
N GLU A 146 15.92 -5.75 4.85
CA GLU A 146 16.76 -4.54 5.00
C GLU A 146 17.89 -4.78 6.01
N VAL A 147 17.63 -5.58 7.05
CA VAL A 147 18.54 -5.80 8.18
C VAL A 147 19.57 -6.89 7.89
N LYS A 148 19.19 -7.97 7.20
CA LYS A 148 20.04 -9.15 6.97
C LYS A 148 21.33 -8.85 6.18
N ASP A 149 21.29 -7.80 5.38
CA ASP A 149 22.38 -7.42 4.48
C ASP A 149 23.26 -6.30 5.09
N LEU A 150 22.95 -5.84 6.31
CA LEU A 150 23.79 -4.92 7.04
C LEU A 150 25.14 -5.55 7.39
N ARG A 151 26.16 -4.71 7.38
CA ARG A 151 27.55 -5.03 7.69
C ARG A 151 28.08 -4.15 8.82
N GLY A 152 29.27 -4.48 9.32
CA GLY A 152 29.94 -3.68 10.33
C GLY A 152 30.12 -2.21 9.93
N GLU A 153 30.37 -1.93 8.65
CA GLU A 153 30.52 -0.57 8.09
C GLU A 153 29.24 0.28 8.19
N ASN A 154 28.07 -0.37 8.28
CA ASN A 154 26.80 0.33 8.50
C ASN A 154 26.64 0.83 9.94
N LEU A 155 27.45 0.32 10.88
CA LEU A 155 27.46 0.74 12.27
C LEU A 155 28.54 1.80 12.46
N LEU A 156 28.12 3.01 12.81
CA LEU A 156 28.98 4.19 13.01
C LEU A 156 28.98 4.57 14.49
N PRO A 157 29.89 4.01 15.32
CA PRO A 157 30.02 4.38 16.72
C PRO A 157 30.29 5.88 16.88
N GLN A 158 29.62 6.50 17.84
CA GLN A 158 29.81 7.90 18.19
C GLN A 158 30.59 8.05 19.50
N PRO A 159 31.23 9.21 19.75
CA PRO A 159 31.92 9.46 21.03
C PRO A 159 30.98 9.43 22.25
N ASP A 160 29.71 9.80 22.08
CA ASP A 160 28.70 9.88 23.15
C ASP A 160 28.13 8.52 23.60
N GLY A 161 28.72 7.40 23.18
CA GLY A 161 28.19 6.08 23.51
C GLY A 161 26.97 5.66 22.67
N SER A 162 26.56 6.44 21.66
CA SER A 162 25.51 6.03 20.69
C SER A 162 26.09 5.37 19.43
N VAL A 163 25.25 4.69 18.66
CA VAL A 163 25.62 4.19 17.32
C VAL A 163 24.66 4.80 16.31
N ILE A 164 25.21 5.36 15.23
CA ILE A 164 24.42 5.71 14.05
C ILE A 164 24.42 4.49 13.13
N LEU A 165 23.24 3.97 12.83
CA LEU A 165 23.04 2.94 11.82
C LEU A 165 22.76 3.62 10.48
N ASP A 166 23.65 3.42 9.50
CA ASP A 166 23.47 3.83 8.11
C ASP A 166 22.80 2.69 7.31
N TRP A 167 21.56 2.92 6.88
CA TRP A 167 20.81 2.00 6.03
C TRP A 167 21.30 1.97 4.57
N ALA A 168 22.39 2.69 4.24
CA ALA A 168 23.10 2.77 2.95
C ALA A 168 22.42 1.92 1.88
N ALA A 169 21.53 2.56 1.13
CA ALA A 169 20.48 1.91 0.35
C ALA A 169 20.99 0.72 -0.45
N ILE A 170 20.59 -0.47 -0.04
CA ILE A 170 20.41 -1.61 -0.95
C ILE A 170 19.14 -1.26 -1.73
N PRO A 171 19.22 -0.76 -2.99
CA PRO A 171 18.07 -0.12 -3.60
C PRO A 171 17.09 -1.18 -4.08
N LYS A 172 15.82 -1.07 -3.68
CA LYS A 172 14.69 -1.56 -4.50
C LYS A 172 14.15 -0.48 -5.44
N THR A 173 14.56 0.79 -5.30
CA THR A 173 14.11 1.90 -6.14
C THR A 173 15.27 2.84 -6.50
N ALA A 174 15.38 3.15 -7.79
CA ALA A 174 16.57 3.68 -8.47
C ALA A 174 16.86 5.19 -8.29
N LYS A 175 16.28 5.87 -7.28
CA LYS A 175 16.63 7.28 -6.99
C LYS A 175 16.75 7.49 -5.48
N ILE A 176 17.99 7.57 -5.00
CA ILE A 176 18.31 7.87 -3.60
C ILE A 176 18.42 9.39 -3.45
N ASN A 177 17.58 9.97 -2.57
CA ASN A 177 17.88 11.27 -1.99
C ASN A 177 18.90 11.04 -0.86
N PRO A 178 20.16 11.52 -0.96
CA PRO A 178 21.20 11.28 0.05
C PRO A 178 20.90 11.96 1.40
N TYR A 179 19.99 12.93 1.42
CA TYR A 179 19.56 13.68 2.62
C TYR A 179 18.25 13.16 3.21
N ARG A 180 17.80 11.95 2.83
CA ARG A 180 16.56 11.39 3.36
C ARG A 180 16.74 11.06 4.84
N ALA A 181 15.98 11.73 5.72
CA ALA A 181 16.05 11.55 7.18
C ALA A 181 15.93 10.09 7.65
N HIS A 182 15.25 9.25 6.86
CA HIS A 182 15.34 7.77 6.85
C HIS A 182 16.66 7.11 7.20
N ARG A 183 17.73 7.64 6.57
CA ARG A 183 18.87 6.84 6.15
C ARG A 183 19.69 6.48 7.36
N TYR A 184 19.67 7.37 8.34
CA TYR A 184 20.39 7.26 9.57
C TYR A 184 19.41 7.07 10.71
N VAL A 185 19.67 6.07 11.55
CA VAL A 185 18.95 5.88 12.82
C VAL A 185 19.96 5.95 13.94
N LYS A 186 19.76 6.87 14.89
CA LYS A 186 20.57 6.95 16.11
C LYS A 186 20.03 5.98 17.14
N LEU A 187 20.88 5.07 17.61
CA LEU A 187 20.59 4.10 18.66
C LEU A 187 21.39 4.45 19.92
N GLN A 188 20.72 4.44 21.06
CA GLN A 188 21.29 4.77 22.37
C GLN A 188 21.03 3.65 23.39
N GLY A 189 21.71 3.72 24.53
CA GLY A 189 21.50 2.79 25.64
C GLY A 189 22.08 1.38 25.39
N PRO A 190 21.50 0.34 26.00
CA PRO A 190 22.03 -1.02 25.95
C PRO A 190 22.23 -1.55 24.53
N MET A 191 21.29 -1.28 23.61
CA MET A 191 21.40 -1.71 22.21
C MET A 191 22.63 -1.13 21.52
N ALA A 192 22.99 0.12 21.80
CA ALA A 192 24.19 0.74 21.22
C ALA A 192 25.49 0.07 21.71
N GLN A 193 25.49 -0.46 22.93
CA GLN A 193 26.63 -1.21 23.48
C GLN A 193 26.75 -2.58 22.78
N GLU A 194 25.63 -3.28 22.63
CA GLU A 194 25.59 -4.58 21.94
C GLU A 194 26.01 -4.45 20.47
N LEU A 195 25.58 -3.41 19.77
CA LEU A 195 25.98 -3.16 18.39
C LEU A 195 27.47 -2.79 18.24
N ARG A 196 28.05 -2.09 19.21
CA ARG A 196 29.51 -1.84 19.22
C ARG A 196 30.29 -3.14 19.37
N LYS A 197 29.89 -3.99 20.32
CA LYS A 197 30.51 -5.32 20.50
C LYS A 197 30.38 -6.15 19.22
N LEU A 198 29.20 -6.12 18.60
CA LEU A 198 28.93 -6.86 17.37
C LEU A 198 29.84 -6.37 16.24
N LYS A 199 29.94 -5.05 16.02
CA LYS A 199 30.87 -4.47 15.03
C LYS A 199 32.31 -4.91 15.29
N ALA A 200 32.77 -4.85 16.54
CA ALA A 200 34.13 -5.26 16.90
C ALA A 200 34.40 -6.74 16.58
N GLN A 201 33.39 -7.61 16.75
CA GLN A 201 33.49 -9.03 16.43
C GLN A 201 33.50 -9.30 14.92
N VAL A 202 32.64 -8.64 14.15
CA VAL A 202 32.49 -8.94 12.71
C VAL A 202 33.44 -8.15 11.81
N GLY A 203 34.03 -7.06 12.31
CA GLY A 203 34.83 -6.13 11.52
C GLY A 203 34.01 -5.32 10.51
N GLU A 204 34.65 -4.42 9.76
CA GLU A 204 33.95 -3.50 8.84
C GLU A 204 33.14 -4.23 7.76
N SER A 205 33.74 -5.24 7.11
CA SER A 205 33.09 -5.95 6.00
C SER A 205 32.21 -7.13 6.45
N GLY A 206 32.23 -7.51 7.73
CA GLY A 206 31.49 -8.66 8.23
C GLY A 206 29.98 -8.42 8.26
N LYS A 207 29.19 -9.45 7.96
CA LYS A 207 27.72 -9.39 8.09
C LYS A 207 27.32 -9.38 9.56
N LEU A 208 26.29 -8.60 9.90
CA LEU A 208 25.81 -8.54 11.29
C LEU A 208 25.12 -9.82 11.75
N THR A 209 24.56 -10.61 10.83
CA THR A 209 23.86 -11.87 11.13
C THR A 209 24.17 -12.93 10.07
N GLY A 210 24.15 -14.20 10.48
CA GLY A 210 24.19 -15.35 9.58
C GLY A 210 22.81 -15.79 9.07
N LEU A 211 21.73 -15.24 9.64
CA LEU A 211 20.37 -15.68 9.36
C LEU A 211 19.85 -15.19 8.00
N THR A 212 19.38 -16.15 7.21
CA THR A 212 18.73 -15.91 5.93
C THR A 212 17.26 -15.49 6.10
N THR A 213 16.68 -14.88 5.07
CA THR A 213 15.24 -14.59 5.03
C THR A 213 14.40 -15.85 5.23
N THR A 214 14.83 -16.98 4.67
CA THR A 214 14.12 -18.26 4.77
C THR A 214 14.09 -18.78 6.20
N GLN A 215 15.22 -18.72 6.92
CA GLN A 215 15.30 -19.16 8.31
C GLN A 215 14.39 -18.31 9.22
N ILE A 216 14.35 -16.99 9.02
CA ILE A 216 13.42 -16.12 9.76
C ILE A 216 11.97 -16.40 9.38
N ALA A 217 11.67 -16.54 8.09
CA ALA A 217 10.32 -16.84 7.64
C ALA A 217 9.80 -18.15 8.24
N GLN A 218 10.65 -19.17 8.34
CA GLN A 218 10.31 -20.45 8.96
C GLN A 218 10.02 -20.29 10.47
N ARG A 219 10.91 -19.63 11.21
CA ARG A 219 10.73 -19.36 12.64
C ARG A 219 9.47 -18.55 12.96
N LEU A 220 9.14 -17.60 12.10
CA LEU A 220 7.90 -16.81 12.22
C LEU A 220 6.67 -17.66 11.90
N ARG A 221 6.74 -18.51 10.87
CA ARG A 221 5.64 -19.38 10.44
C ARG A 221 5.25 -20.40 11.51
N GLU A 222 6.23 -20.94 12.23
CA GLU A 222 6.00 -21.83 13.39
C GLU A 222 5.13 -21.19 14.48
N ARG A 223 5.00 -19.86 14.46
CA ARG A 223 4.18 -19.06 15.38
C ARG A 223 3.01 -18.36 14.69
N GLY A 224 2.68 -18.72 13.44
CA GLY A 224 1.59 -18.12 12.68
C GLY A 224 1.88 -16.73 12.10
N TYR A 225 3.14 -16.30 12.05
CA TYR A 225 3.55 -14.99 11.56
C TYR A 225 4.24 -15.04 10.18
N SER A 226 4.38 -13.87 9.56
CA SER A 226 5.15 -13.67 8.33
C SER A 226 6.25 -12.63 8.55
N ALA A 227 7.18 -12.49 7.60
CA ALA A 227 8.24 -11.48 7.68
C ALA A 227 7.73 -10.03 7.86
N HIS A 228 6.50 -9.73 7.41
CA HIS A 228 5.88 -8.41 7.60
C HIS A 228 5.31 -8.20 9.02
N SER A 229 5.11 -9.27 9.78
CA SER A 229 4.60 -9.22 11.15
C SER A 229 5.55 -8.48 12.10
N ILE A 230 6.87 -8.60 11.92
CA ILE A 230 7.88 -7.89 12.73
C ILE A 230 7.71 -6.39 12.62
N LYS A 231 7.76 -5.84 11.39
CA LYS A 231 7.60 -4.40 11.15
C LYS A 231 6.25 -3.90 11.67
N ARG A 232 5.18 -4.67 11.47
CA ARG A 232 3.84 -4.29 11.92
C ARG A 232 3.74 -4.25 13.45
N GLY A 233 4.20 -5.29 14.12
CA GLY A 233 4.24 -5.34 15.59
C GLY A 233 5.09 -4.22 16.17
N ALA A 234 6.27 -3.97 15.59
CA ALA A 234 7.16 -2.90 16.02
C ALA A 234 6.50 -1.52 15.91
N LEU A 235 5.81 -1.24 14.80
CA LEU A 235 5.09 0.02 14.63
C LEU A 235 3.89 0.15 15.58
N GLN A 236 3.19 -0.94 15.90
CA GLN A 236 2.13 -0.90 16.90
C GLN A 236 2.66 -0.65 18.31
N SER A 237 3.77 -1.29 18.68
CA SER A 237 4.43 -1.01 19.95
C SER A 237 5.00 0.41 20.02
N ALA A 238 5.60 0.91 18.93
CA ALA A 238 6.06 2.29 18.85
C ALA A 238 4.89 3.29 18.94
N ALA A 239 3.75 2.98 18.32
CA ALA A 239 2.53 3.78 18.43
C ALA A 239 2.02 3.84 19.87
N GLN A 240 2.00 2.70 20.56
CA GLN A 240 1.63 2.65 21.98
C GLN A 240 2.58 3.48 22.85
N LEU A 241 3.90 3.31 22.68
CA LEU A 241 4.89 4.12 23.42
C LEU A 241 4.76 5.62 23.11
N ALA A 242 4.46 5.98 21.86
CA ALA A 242 4.23 7.37 21.48
C ALA A 242 3.01 7.95 22.19
N GLN A 243 1.95 7.17 22.37
CA GLN A 243 0.78 7.57 23.14
C GLN A 243 1.12 7.71 24.64
N GLU A 244 1.75 6.69 25.23
CA GLU A 244 2.13 6.65 26.66
C GLU A 244 3.05 7.82 27.05
N HIS A 245 3.93 8.24 26.16
CA HIS A 245 4.88 9.33 26.39
C HIS A 245 4.51 10.65 25.69
N ALA A 246 3.27 10.78 25.19
CA ALA A 246 2.78 11.98 24.49
C ALA A 246 3.70 12.46 23.36
N LEU A 247 4.38 11.53 22.67
CA LEU A 247 5.21 11.83 21.51
C LEU A 247 4.33 12.18 20.31
N PRO A 248 4.79 13.07 19.43
CA PRO A 248 4.02 13.45 18.25
C PRO A 248 3.92 12.26 17.28
N PRO A 249 2.78 12.04 16.59
CA PRO A 249 2.58 10.91 15.67
C PRO A 249 3.66 10.79 14.58
N ARG A 250 4.25 11.93 14.19
CA ARG A 250 5.39 12.00 13.25
C ARG A 250 6.59 11.15 13.68
N SER A 251 6.78 10.90 14.97
CA SER A 251 7.87 10.05 15.49
C SER A 251 7.72 8.60 15.00
N VAL A 252 6.49 8.09 14.95
CA VAL A 252 6.19 6.73 14.45
C VAL A 252 6.30 6.69 12.92
N VAL A 253 5.88 7.76 12.24
CA VAL A 253 6.02 7.89 10.78
C VAL A 253 7.49 7.90 10.36
N ALA A 254 8.33 8.64 11.09
CA ALA A 254 9.77 8.67 10.86
C ALA A 254 10.39 7.27 10.99
N LEU A 255 9.99 6.51 12.02
CA LEU A 255 10.42 5.12 12.23
C LEU A 255 9.94 4.18 11.12
N ALA A 256 8.75 4.42 10.55
CA ALA A 256 8.20 3.61 9.47
C ALA A 256 8.95 3.77 8.12
N LYS A 257 9.76 4.84 7.96
CA LYS A 257 10.54 5.16 6.75
C LYS A 257 9.68 5.25 5.47
N HIS A 258 8.45 5.74 5.60
CA HIS A 258 7.53 5.87 4.46
C HIS A 258 7.75 7.19 3.71
N ALA A 259 7.21 7.28 2.49
CA ALA A 259 7.63 8.28 1.51
C ALA A 259 7.07 9.70 1.72
N ASP A 260 6.02 9.85 2.53
CA ASP A 260 5.39 11.14 2.78
C ASP A 260 5.74 11.65 4.19
N PRO A 261 6.46 12.79 4.31
CA PRO A 261 6.84 13.36 5.60
C PRO A 261 5.86 14.41 6.13
N LEU A 262 4.87 14.86 5.35
CA LEU A 262 3.99 15.99 5.71
C LEU A 262 2.62 15.56 6.25
N ASP A 263 2.21 14.33 5.98
CA ASP A 263 1.01 13.69 6.53
C ASP A 263 1.36 12.27 7.04
N ILE A 264 0.48 11.62 7.81
CA ILE A 264 0.65 10.21 8.16
C ILE A 264 0.37 9.39 6.90
N PRO A 265 1.38 8.76 6.27
CA PRO A 265 1.17 8.03 5.03
C PRO A 265 0.11 6.95 5.22
N THR A 266 -0.77 6.74 4.23
CA THR A 266 -1.77 5.66 4.23
C THR A 266 -1.17 4.29 4.51
N THR A 267 0.08 4.07 4.07
CA THR A 267 0.86 2.87 4.41
C THR A 267 1.19 2.79 5.90
N THR A 268 1.59 3.88 6.56
CA THR A 268 1.82 3.91 8.02
C THR A 268 0.52 3.66 8.78
N VAL A 269 -0.57 4.32 8.41
CA VAL A 269 -1.92 4.09 8.97
C VAL A 269 -2.29 2.61 8.89
N ARG A 270 -2.06 2.01 7.71
CA ARG A 270 -2.33 0.59 7.45
C ARG A 270 -1.53 -0.32 8.40
N TYR A 271 -0.24 -0.02 8.62
CA TYR A 271 0.60 -0.80 9.54
C TYR A 271 0.22 -0.62 11.01
N MET A 272 -0.12 0.59 11.44
CA MET A 272 -0.55 0.87 12.82
C MET A 272 -1.94 0.29 13.12
N GLY A 273 -2.82 0.23 12.12
CA GLY A 273 -4.17 -0.33 12.26
C GLY A 273 -5.03 0.50 13.23
N PRO A 274 -5.79 -0.13 14.15
CA PRO A 274 -6.67 0.58 15.10
C PRO A 274 -5.96 1.64 15.96
N LYS A 275 -4.65 1.46 16.23
CA LYS A 275 -3.82 2.41 16.98
C LYS A 275 -3.66 3.77 16.27
N THR A 276 -3.92 3.84 14.97
CA THR A 276 -3.95 5.13 14.26
C THR A 276 -5.01 6.04 14.86
N THR A 277 -6.23 5.54 15.03
CA THR A 277 -7.38 6.31 15.53
C THR A 277 -7.13 6.80 16.96
N GLU A 278 -6.55 5.96 17.81
CA GLU A 278 -6.18 6.34 19.19
C GLU A 278 -5.14 7.47 19.21
N LEU A 279 -4.09 7.37 18.37
CA LEU A 279 -3.04 8.39 18.26
C LEU A 279 -3.51 9.70 17.63
N THR A 280 -4.39 9.64 16.62
CA THR A 280 -4.91 10.87 15.99
C THR A 280 -5.95 11.55 16.86
N ASN A 281 -6.76 10.78 17.61
CA ASN A 281 -7.78 11.34 18.50
C ASN A 281 -7.17 11.94 19.79
N SER A 282 -6.02 11.44 20.27
CA SER A 282 -5.33 12.04 21.42
C SER A 282 -4.65 13.38 21.10
N HIS A 283 -4.41 13.68 19.81
CA HIS A 283 -3.72 14.90 19.35
C HIS A 283 -4.64 15.90 18.62
N VAL A 284 -5.94 15.61 18.49
CA VAL A 284 -6.93 16.54 17.90
C VAL A 284 -8.02 16.82 18.92
N LEU A 285 -7.87 17.94 19.63
CA LEU A 285 -8.90 18.84 20.21
C LEU A 285 -8.24 19.69 21.33
N PRO A 286 -7.28 20.59 21.01
CA PRO A 286 -7.65 22.01 21.01
C PRO A 286 -6.79 22.91 20.06
N GLY A 287 -6.17 22.37 19.01
CA GLY A 287 -5.30 23.17 18.12
C GLY A 287 -5.86 23.51 16.74
N LEU A 288 -6.83 22.72 16.25
CA LEU A 288 -7.31 22.83 14.86
C LEU A 288 -8.54 23.73 14.71
N LEU A 289 -9.31 23.95 15.78
CA LEU A 289 -10.48 24.84 15.76
C LEU A 289 -10.10 26.32 15.89
N ASP A 290 -8.97 26.64 16.55
CA ASP A 290 -8.50 28.03 16.70
C ASP A 290 -7.95 28.65 15.41
N ARG A 291 -7.70 27.85 14.37
CA ARG A 291 -7.23 28.32 13.06
C ARG A 291 -8.32 28.44 12.00
N LEU A 292 -9.58 28.16 12.36
CA LEU A 292 -10.76 28.33 11.49
C LEU A 292 -11.70 29.44 11.98
N VAL A 293 -11.19 30.38 12.79
CA VAL A 293 -11.87 31.68 12.96
C VAL A 293 -11.63 32.49 11.70
N PHE A 294 -12.61 32.47 10.81
CA PHE A 294 -12.75 33.34 9.65
C PHE A 294 -12.37 34.79 10.02
N ARG A 295 -11.30 35.31 9.40
CA ARG A 295 -11.15 36.76 9.23
C ARG A 295 -12.25 37.19 8.26
N LYS A 296 -13.19 38.00 8.78
CA LYS A 296 -14.00 38.91 7.97
C LYS A 296 -13.11 39.98 7.35
#